data_AF-A0AAQ4CTQ8-F1
#
_entry.id   AF-A0AAQ4CTQ8-F1
#
_cell.length_a   1.000
_cell.length_b   1.000
_cell.length_c   1.000
_cell.angle_alpha   90.00
_cell.angle_beta   90.00
_cell.angle_gamma   90.00
#
_symmetry.space_group_name_H-M   'P 1'
#
loop_
_entity.id
_entity.type
_entity.pdbx_description
1 polymer ?
#
loop_
_entity_poly.entity_id
_entity_poly.type
_entity_poly.pdbx_seq_one_letter_code
_entity_poly.pdbx_strand_id
1 'polypeptide(L)'
;MKVKIDNTEIDTELSPIIIKGERKYSLVRLYYYLIKTFYLLPRLYGIKVDDPLLGWKNEFERQFRQILNNELSLAKLYYNSNFEIETRKFTVLGQINADSVSVEVKLKEIPQLDDRGIRGLMKVDSFYFSDLEKKRPYIIPAIRAGLIASFYRFLPFQFEGAPGIPKTLGLISEFINSMLLPQGYKEEILGHKIYVKENDLYCDEEIIYNADPEILSIFPIVFYLKNSSENNIVIIEEPEAHLTDKGINYVRNLLNSSKAKIVIASDYFSNNTI
;
A
#
# COMPACT_ATOMS: atom_id res chain seq x y z
N MET A 1 4.24 14.18 -1.55
CA MET A 1 4.42 13.59 -2.92
C MET A 1 3.09 13.62 -3.64
N LYS A 2 3.05 13.87 -4.95
CA LYS A 2 1.79 13.83 -5.71
C LYS A 2 1.82 12.71 -6.73
N VAL A 3 0.72 11.97 -6.85
CA VAL A 3 0.56 10.91 -7.83
C VAL A 3 -0.67 11.20 -8.67
N LYS A 4 -0.47 11.35 -9.98
CA LYS A 4 -1.55 11.50 -10.95
C LYS A 4 -1.69 10.20 -11.72
N ILE A 5 -2.90 9.68 -11.79
CA ILE A 5 -3.27 8.49 -12.59
C ILE A 5 -4.38 8.93 -13.53
N ASP A 6 -4.11 8.90 -14.83
CA ASP A 6 -4.94 9.50 -15.86
C ASP A 6 -5.30 10.97 -15.51
N ASN A 7 -6.56 11.23 -15.17
CA ASN A 7 -7.06 12.56 -14.80
C ASN A 7 -7.28 12.73 -13.28
N THR A 8 -6.87 11.76 -12.46
CA THR A 8 -7.08 11.79 -11.01
C THR A 8 -5.77 12.11 -10.30
N GLU A 9 -5.75 13.18 -9.50
CA GLU A 9 -4.61 13.53 -8.63
C GLU A 9 -4.85 12.98 -7.21
N ILE A 10 -3.80 12.38 -6.66
CA ILE A 10 -3.72 11.85 -5.30
C ILE A 10 -2.53 12.54 -4.63
N ASP A 11 -2.82 13.52 -3.76
CA ASP A 11 -1.80 14.28 -3.03
C ASP A 11 -1.58 13.69 -1.64
N THR A 12 -0.40 13.08 -1.41
CA THR A 12 -0.09 12.41 -0.13
C THR A 12 0.03 13.35 1.06
N GLU A 13 0.08 14.66 0.83
CA GLU A 13 0.03 15.64 1.92
C GLU A 13 -1.35 15.69 2.56
N LEU A 14 -2.41 15.47 1.77
CA LEU A 14 -3.78 15.39 2.24
C LEU A 14 -4.06 14.02 2.88
N SER A 15 -4.80 14.01 3.99
CA SER A 15 -5.27 12.77 4.63
C SER A 15 -6.51 13.06 5.47
N PRO A 16 -7.61 12.31 5.31
CA PRO A 16 -7.81 11.24 4.33
C PRO A 16 -7.98 11.77 2.89
N ILE A 17 -7.60 10.97 1.90
CA ILE A 17 -7.90 11.21 0.47
C ILE A 17 -9.06 10.30 0.08
N ILE A 18 -10.10 10.83 -0.53
CA ILE A 18 -11.29 10.05 -0.92
C ILE A 18 -11.41 10.03 -2.44
N ILE A 19 -11.43 8.82 -3.01
CA ILE A 19 -11.60 8.55 -4.43
C ILE A 19 -13.00 7.96 -4.66
N LYS A 20 -13.76 8.60 -5.55
CA LYS A 20 -15.15 8.28 -5.88
C LYS A 20 -15.32 7.79 -7.32
N GLY A 21 -16.49 7.25 -7.61
CA GLY A 21 -16.92 6.88 -8.96
C GLY A 21 -16.50 5.47 -9.38
N GLU A 22 -16.90 5.09 -10.60
CA GLU A 22 -16.82 3.71 -11.08
C GLU A 22 -15.39 3.14 -11.11
N ARG A 23 -14.39 3.99 -11.35
CA ARG A 23 -12.98 3.57 -11.42
C ARG A 23 -12.25 3.59 -10.08
N LYS A 24 -12.94 3.88 -8.96
CA LYS A 24 -12.32 4.09 -7.64
C LYS A 24 -11.38 2.95 -7.23
N TYR A 25 -11.81 1.69 -7.40
CA TYR A 25 -11.00 0.52 -7.06
C TYR A 25 -9.76 0.39 -7.95
N SER A 26 -9.92 0.53 -9.26
CA SER A 26 -8.80 0.45 -10.20
C SER A 26 -7.76 1.52 -9.90
N LEU A 27 -8.19 2.74 -9.56
CA LEU A 27 -7.31 3.86 -9.23
C LEU A 27 -6.54 3.62 -7.93
N VAL A 28 -7.22 3.26 -6.83
CA VAL A 28 -6.53 3.06 -5.54
C VAL A 28 -5.63 1.83 -5.54
N ARG A 29 -5.98 0.77 -6.29
CA ARG A 29 -5.13 -0.40 -6.48
C ARG A 29 -3.90 -0.09 -7.32
N LEU A 30 -4.04 0.67 -8.40
CA LEU A 30 -2.88 1.09 -9.18
C LEU A 30 -1.97 2.02 -8.35
N TYR A 31 -2.56 2.95 -7.61
CA TYR A 31 -1.83 3.78 -6.65
C TYR A 31 -1.06 2.92 -5.63
N TYR A 32 -1.67 1.90 -5.04
CA TYR A 32 -0.99 0.93 -4.16
C TYR A 32 0.29 0.37 -4.81
N TYR A 33 0.22 -0.11 -6.06
CA TYR A 33 1.39 -0.68 -6.74
C TYR A 33 2.47 0.35 -7.09
N LEU A 34 2.09 1.58 -7.44
CA LEU A 34 3.04 2.66 -7.68
C LEU A 34 3.82 3.01 -6.40
N ILE A 35 3.11 3.16 -5.27
CA ILE A 35 3.74 3.41 -3.97
C ILE A 35 4.58 2.21 -3.52
N LYS A 36 4.09 0.99 -3.73
CA LYS A 36 4.84 -0.24 -3.41
C LYS A 36 6.13 -0.32 -4.20
N THR A 37 6.10 0.06 -5.47
CA THR A 37 7.30 0.13 -6.31
C THR A 37 8.34 1.07 -5.70
N PHE A 38 7.94 2.27 -5.30
CA PHE A 38 8.82 3.20 -4.58
C PHE A 38 9.37 2.63 -3.28
N TYR A 39 8.51 1.98 -2.47
CA TYR A 39 8.95 1.35 -1.22
C TYR A 39 10.00 0.25 -1.46
N LEU A 40 9.85 -0.53 -2.53
CA LEU A 40 10.75 -1.64 -2.88
C LEU A 40 12.03 -1.22 -3.61
N LEU A 41 12.12 0.00 -4.15
CA LEU A 41 13.32 0.46 -4.87
C LEU A 41 14.58 0.32 -4.00
N PRO A 42 15.60 -0.42 -4.44
CA PRO A 42 16.88 -0.46 -3.74
C PRO A 42 17.62 0.87 -3.94
N ARG A 43 18.71 1.05 -3.19
CA ARG A 43 19.70 2.08 -3.52
C ARG A 43 20.34 1.76 -4.86
N LEU A 44 20.62 2.78 -5.67
CA LEU A 44 21.01 2.61 -7.09
C LEU A 44 22.51 2.87 -7.34
N TYR A 45 23.33 2.82 -6.29
CA TYR A 45 24.79 2.86 -6.42
C TYR A 45 25.38 1.44 -6.56
N GLY A 46 26.59 1.35 -7.14
CA GLY A 46 27.32 0.08 -7.30
C GLY A 46 27.47 -0.39 -8.75
N ILE A 47 26.90 0.34 -9.71
CA ILE A 47 27.15 0.14 -11.14
C ILE A 47 28.34 0.99 -11.62
N LYS A 48 29.12 0.48 -12.57
CA LYS A 48 30.18 1.26 -13.24
C LYS A 48 29.56 2.08 -14.36
N VAL A 49 29.59 3.41 -14.21
CA VAL A 49 29.09 4.37 -15.18
C VAL A 49 30.01 5.58 -15.25
N ASP A 50 30.24 6.09 -16.46
CA ASP A 50 31.10 7.26 -16.68
C ASP A 50 30.40 8.56 -16.31
N ASP A 51 29.10 8.65 -16.61
CA ASP A 51 28.20 9.73 -16.18
C ASP A 51 27.31 9.23 -15.03
N PRO A 52 27.55 9.69 -13.79
CA PRO A 52 26.73 9.34 -12.62
C PRO A 52 25.25 9.70 -12.73
N LEU A 53 24.90 10.82 -13.38
CA LEU A 53 23.50 11.28 -13.47
C LEU A 53 22.73 10.41 -14.45
N LEU A 54 23.29 10.24 -15.66
CA LEU A 54 22.69 9.39 -16.68
C LEU A 54 22.63 7.93 -16.21
N GLY A 55 23.69 7.46 -15.55
CA GLY A 55 23.75 6.14 -14.94
C GLY A 55 22.64 5.91 -13.92
N TRP A 56 22.46 6.85 -12.98
CA TRP A 56 21.39 6.79 -11.99
C TRP A 56 20.01 6.83 -12.64
N LYS A 57 19.78 7.74 -13.60
CA LYS A 57 18.50 7.86 -14.30
C LYS A 57 18.10 6.55 -14.99
N ASN A 58 19.01 5.99 -15.78
CA ASN A 58 18.75 4.75 -16.52
C ASN A 58 18.50 3.57 -15.57
N GLU A 59 19.26 3.48 -14.48
CA GLU A 59 19.11 2.43 -13.49
C GLU A 59 17.80 2.58 -12.71
N PHE A 60 17.39 3.81 -12.36
CA PHE A 60 16.10 4.08 -11.73
C PHE A 60 14.95 3.63 -12.64
N GLU A 61 14.94 4.08 -13.90
CA GLU A 61 13.89 3.72 -14.86
C GLU A 61 13.81 2.20 -15.06
N ARG A 62 14.97 1.54 -15.14
CA ARG A 62 15.07 0.07 -15.27
C ARG A 62 14.48 -0.64 -14.05
N GLN A 63 14.91 -0.27 -12.85
CA GLN A 63 14.47 -0.91 -11.60
C GLN A 63 12.99 -0.65 -11.33
N PHE A 64 12.54 0.60 -11.51
CA PHE A 64 11.13 0.96 -11.34
C PHE A 64 10.24 0.14 -12.27
N ARG A 65 10.59 0.10 -13.56
CA ARG A 65 9.87 -0.71 -14.57
C ARG A 65 9.85 -2.18 -14.20
N GLN A 66 11.01 -2.74 -13.82
CA GLN A 66 11.13 -4.17 -13.49
C GLN A 66 10.28 -4.54 -12.27
N ILE A 67 10.34 -3.75 -11.20
CA ILE A 67 9.56 -3.99 -9.97
C ILE A 67 8.07 -3.89 -10.29
N LEU A 68 7.62 -2.79 -10.89
CA LEU A 68 6.20 -2.58 -11.19
C LEU A 68 5.65 -3.68 -12.11
N ASN A 69 6.39 -4.04 -13.17
CA ASN A 69 5.96 -5.10 -14.08
C ASN A 69 5.85 -6.46 -13.38
N ASN A 70 6.79 -6.79 -12.50
CA ASN A 70 6.76 -8.05 -11.73
C ASN A 70 5.54 -8.09 -10.80
N GLU A 71 5.27 -7.01 -10.07
CA GLU A 71 4.15 -6.91 -9.15
C GLU A 71 2.80 -7.04 -9.88
N LEU A 72 2.63 -6.34 -11.01
CA LEU A 72 1.41 -6.43 -11.82
C LEU A 72 1.21 -7.81 -12.45
N SER A 73 2.29 -8.40 -12.97
CA SER A 73 2.27 -9.73 -13.60
C SER A 73 1.91 -10.83 -12.60
N LEU A 74 2.49 -10.79 -11.38
CA LEU A 74 2.19 -11.74 -10.31
C LEU A 74 0.72 -11.67 -9.88
N ALA A 75 0.15 -10.46 -9.84
CA ALA A 75 -1.24 -10.23 -9.50
C ALA A 75 -2.21 -10.48 -10.67
N LYS A 76 -1.71 -10.78 -11.88
CA LYS A 76 -2.49 -10.91 -13.12
C LYS A 76 -3.40 -9.71 -13.39
N LEU A 77 -2.90 -8.50 -13.12
CA LEU A 77 -3.64 -7.26 -13.28
C LEU A 77 -3.29 -6.60 -14.60
N TYR A 78 -4.31 -6.25 -15.38
CA TYR A 78 -4.18 -5.56 -16.65
C TYR A 78 -4.74 -4.15 -16.50
N TYR A 79 -3.85 -3.16 -16.48
CA TYR A 79 -4.23 -1.75 -16.49
C TYR A 79 -3.91 -1.14 -17.85
N ASN A 80 -4.66 -0.10 -18.21
CA ASN A 80 -4.32 0.80 -19.29
C ASN A 80 -4.45 2.24 -18.77
N SER A 81 -3.33 2.79 -18.31
CA SER A 81 -3.30 4.07 -17.63
C SER A 81 -1.96 4.77 -17.80
N ASN A 82 -2.03 6.11 -17.85
CA ASN A 82 -0.85 6.95 -17.71
C ASN A 82 -0.69 7.34 -16.24
N PHE A 83 0.54 7.45 -15.78
CA PHE A 83 0.84 7.95 -14.46
C PHE A 83 1.95 8.99 -14.46
N GLU A 84 1.86 9.89 -13.50
CA GLU A 84 2.88 10.87 -13.19
C GLU A 84 3.06 10.90 -11.68
N ILE A 85 4.29 10.73 -11.22
CA ILE A 85 4.63 10.80 -9.80
C ILE A 85 5.60 11.94 -9.59
N GLU A 86 5.12 12.96 -8.92
CA GLU A 86 5.83 14.18 -8.65
C GLU A 86 6.48 14.13 -7.25
N THR A 87 7.81 14.17 -7.24
CA THR A 87 8.60 14.43 -6.04
C THR A 87 9.15 15.85 -6.09
N ARG A 88 9.84 16.25 -5.01
CA ARG A 88 10.55 17.53 -4.97
C ARG A 88 11.63 17.63 -6.05
N LYS A 89 12.46 16.59 -6.19
CA LYS A 89 13.70 16.63 -6.99
C LYS A 89 13.56 16.09 -8.40
N PHE A 90 12.53 15.28 -8.66
CA PHE A 90 12.29 14.67 -9.97
C PHE A 90 10.82 14.28 -10.16
N THR A 91 10.43 14.05 -11.41
CA THR A 91 9.13 13.51 -11.80
C THR A 91 9.36 12.17 -12.50
N VAL A 92 8.53 11.18 -12.16
CA VAL A 92 8.45 9.90 -12.88
C VAL A 92 7.20 9.93 -13.75
N LEU A 93 7.39 9.84 -15.06
CA LEU A 93 6.31 9.67 -16.02
C LEU A 93 6.27 8.21 -16.44
N GLY A 94 5.09 7.66 -16.64
CA GLY A 94 4.98 6.31 -17.17
C GLY A 94 3.63 6.00 -17.77
N GLN A 95 3.63 4.91 -18.54
CA GLN A 95 2.44 4.35 -19.14
C GLN A 95 2.42 2.85 -18.83
N ILE A 96 1.26 2.38 -18.39
CA ILE A 96 1.00 0.97 -18.15
C ILE A 96 0.02 0.53 -19.22
N ASN A 97 0.42 -0.47 -20.00
CA ASN A 97 -0.42 -1.21 -20.91
C ASN A 97 -0.53 -2.65 -20.41
N ALA A 98 -1.39 -3.46 -21.02
CA ALA A 98 -1.64 -4.85 -20.59
C ALA A 98 -0.35 -5.69 -20.42
N ASP A 99 0.63 -5.50 -21.30
CA ASP A 99 1.84 -6.35 -21.36
C ASP A 99 3.14 -5.60 -21.02
N SER A 100 3.08 -4.29 -20.78
CA SER A 100 4.29 -3.49 -20.63
C SER A 100 4.10 -2.25 -19.77
N VAL A 101 5.20 -1.87 -19.12
CA VAL A 101 5.33 -0.63 -18.36
C VAL A 101 6.45 0.19 -19.02
N SER A 102 6.17 1.44 -19.38
CA SER A 102 7.19 2.41 -19.76
C SER A 102 7.39 3.41 -18.62
N VAL A 103 8.63 3.86 -18.43
CA VAL A 103 9.01 4.80 -17.37
C VAL A 103 10.04 5.76 -17.92
N GLU A 104 9.86 7.04 -17.67
CA GLU A 104 10.80 8.12 -17.96
C GLU A 104 10.95 9.00 -16.71
N VAL A 105 12.17 9.33 -16.34
CA VAL A 105 12.46 10.26 -15.24
C VAL A 105 12.89 11.63 -15.77
N LYS A 106 12.23 12.67 -15.27
CA LYS A 106 12.58 14.07 -15.49
C LYS A 106 13.17 14.67 -14.23
N LEU A 107 14.44 15.04 -14.28
CA LEU A 107 15.16 15.64 -13.14
C LEU A 107 14.80 17.13 -13.05
N LYS A 108 14.36 17.58 -11.87
CA LYS A 108 14.06 19.00 -11.60
C LYS A 108 15.26 19.71 -10.98
N GLU A 109 15.98 19.00 -10.12
CA GLU A 109 17.20 19.46 -9.48
C GLU A 109 18.37 18.54 -9.86
N ILE A 110 19.56 19.13 -10.01
CA ILE A 110 20.79 18.41 -10.35
C ILE A 110 21.80 18.66 -9.22
N PRO A 111 22.35 17.61 -8.58
CA PRO A 111 23.38 17.76 -7.56
C PRO A 111 24.68 18.29 -8.17
N GLN A 112 25.45 19.06 -7.39
CA GLN A 112 26.82 19.40 -7.75
C GLN A 112 27.71 18.15 -7.62
N LEU A 113 28.45 17.84 -8.69
CA LEU A 113 29.29 16.65 -8.77
C LEU A 113 30.75 17.04 -8.97
N ASP A 114 31.53 16.88 -7.90
CA ASP A 114 32.99 17.05 -7.95
C ASP A 114 33.70 15.74 -8.32
N ASP A 115 33.01 14.60 -8.17
CA ASP A 115 33.55 13.25 -8.35
C ASP A 115 32.90 12.54 -9.55
N ARG A 116 33.71 11.83 -10.34
CA ARG A 116 33.24 10.90 -11.39
C ARG A 116 33.18 9.46 -10.89
N GLY A 117 32.54 8.58 -11.67
CA GLY A 117 32.46 7.16 -11.36
C GLY A 117 31.63 6.84 -10.11
N ILE A 118 32.02 5.79 -9.37
CA ILE A 118 31.22 5.22 -8.27
C ILE A 118 30.93 6.24 -7.15
N ARG A 119 31.90 7.08 -6.78
CA ARG A 119 31.72 8.12 -5.73
C ARG A 119 30.70 9.17 -6.17
N GLY A 120 30.78 9.60 -7.44
CA GLY A 120 29.78 10.47 -8.05
C GLY A 120 28.39 9.85 -7.99
N LEU A 121 28.27 8.56 -8.35
CA LEU A 121 27.00 7.84 -8.34
C LEU A 121 26.40 7.73 -6.92
N MET A 122 27.21 7.48 -5.89
CA MET A 122 26.74 7.47 -4.51
C MET A 122 26.20 8.83 -4.05
N LYS A 123 26.82 9.94 -4.49
CA LYS A 123 26.34 11.30 -4.22
C LYS A 123 25.01 11.57 -4.92
N VAL A 124 24.89 11.22 -6.20
CA VAL A 124 23.64 11.34 -6.96
C VAL A 124 22.52 10.55 -6.29
N ASP A 125 22.77 9.29 -5.97
CA ASP A 125 21.79 8.40 -5.36
C ASP A 125 21.34 8.92 -3.99
N SER A 126 22.28 9.38 -3.15
CA SER A 126 21.95 9.97 -1.86
C SER A 126 21.15 11.26 -1.99
N PHE A 127 21.47 12.10 -2.98
CA PHE A 127 20.73 13.33 -3.25
C PHE A 127 19.27 13.06 -3.61
N TYR A 128 19.00 12.12 -4.51
CA TYR A 128 17.62 11.83 -4.92
C TYR A 128 16.84 11.03 -3.89
N PHE A 129 17.47 10.10 -3.16
CA PHE A 129 16.79 9.29 -2.14
C PHE A 129 16.60 10.01 -0.80
N SER A 130 17.30 11.12 -0.52
CA SER A 130 17.16 11.82 0.78
C SER A 130 15.75 12.38 1.01
N ASP A 131 15.06 12.74 -0.07
CA ASP A 131 13.72 13.36 -0.03
C ASP A 131 12.65 12.40 -0.54
N LEU A 132 13.03 11.15 -0.81
CA LEU A 132 12.12 10.15 -1.30
C LEU A 132 11.38 9.51 -0.12
N GLU A 133 10.13 9.91 0.07
CA GLU A 133 9.28 9.32 1.11
C GLU A 133 8.89 7.87 0.74
N LYS A 134 9.71 6.91 1.16
CA LYS A 134 9.44 5.48 1.01
C LYS A 134 8.41 4.99 2.03
N LYS A 135 7.18 5.51 1.97
CA LYS A 135 6.09 5.07 2.85
C LYS A 135 5.69 3.63 2.49
N ARG A 136 5.48 2.80 3.52
CA ARG A 136 5.05 1.39 3.33
C ARG A 136 3.55 1.34 3.07
N PRO A 137 3.09 0.84 1.91
CA PRO A 137 1.67 0.78 1.60
C PRO A 137 1.01 -0.48 2.14
N TYR A 138 -0.22 -0.35 2.61
CA TYR A 138 -1.16 -1.43 2.91
C TYR A 138 -2.46 -1.21 2.15
N ILE A 139 -3.16 -2.29 1.85
CA ILE A 139 -4.45 -2.25 1.16
C ILE A 139 -5.44 -3.19 1.83
N ILE A 140 -6.64 -2.68 2.09
CA ILE A 140 -7.76 -3.39 2.70
C ILE A 140 -8.88 -3.47 1.66
N PRO A 141 -9.11 -4.64 1.02
CA PRO A 141 -10.12 -4.79 -0.02
C PRO A 141 -11.56 -4.64 0.50
N ALA A 142 -12.51 -4.32 -0.38
CA ALA A 142 -13.93 -4.21 0.00
C ALA A 142 -14.48 -5.57 0.50
N ILE A 143 -14.00 -6.66 -0.08
CA ILE A 143 -14.37 -8.04 0.26
C ILE A 143 -13.70 -8.59 1.54
N ARG A 144 -13.07 -7.73 2.34
CA ARG A 144 -12.26 -8.10 3.52
C ARG A 144 -12.94 -9.08 4.48
N ALA A 145 -14.24 -8.95 4.74
CA ALA A 145 -14.94 -9.84 5.66
C ALA A 145 -14.87 -11.30 5.19
N GLY A 146 -15.14 -11.55 3.91
CA GLY A 146 -15.03 -12.89 3.31
C GLY A 146 -13.59 -13.39 3.25
N LEU A 147 -12.62 -12.49 3.04
CA LEU A 147 -11.19 -12.85 3.07
C LEU A 147 -10.74 -13.29 4.47
N ILE A 148 -11.13 -12.55 5.53
CA ILE A 148 -10.82 -12.94 6.90
C ILE A 148 -11.50 -14.27 7.23
N ALA A 149 -12.78 -14.44 6.92
CA ALA A 149 -13.48 -15.71 7.15
C ALA A 149 -12.80 -16.90 6.44
N SER A 150 -12.28 -16.70 5.23
CA SER A 150 -11.65 -17.76 4.43
C SER A 150 -10.20 -18.05 4.83
N PHE A 151 -9.46 -17.03 5.26
CA PHE A 151 -8.01 -17.10 5.46
C PHE A 151 -7.57 -16.84 6.91
N TYR A 152 -8.48 -16.85 7.89
CA TYR A 152 -8.14 -16.53 9.29
C TYR A 152 -7.00 -17.36 9.86
N ARG A 153 -6.84 -18.62 9.43
CA ARG A 153 -5.77 -19.52 9.89
C ARG A 153 -4.37 -19.07 9.51
N PHE A 154 -4.25 -18.18 8.53
CA PHE A 154 -2.97 -17.61 8.10
C PHE A 154 -2.58 -16.35 8.89
N LEU A 155 -3.47 -15.84 9.75
CA LEU A 155 -3.23 -14.61 10.50
C LEU A 155 -2.37 -14.82 11.76
N PRO A 156 -2.59 -15.86 12.60
CA PRO A 156 -1.74 -16.13 13.75
C PRO A 156 -0.30 -16.49 13.36
N PHE A 157 0.67 -15.95 14.09
CA PHE A 157 2.08 -16.30 13.92
C PHE A 157 2.33 -17.75 14.36
N GLN A 158 2.78 -18.59 13.43
CA GLN A 158 3.22 -19.96 13.72
C GLN A 158 4.75 -19.97 13.75
N PHE A 159 5.35 -20.38 14.88
CA PHE A 159 6.80 -20.38 15.09
C PHE A 159 7.57 -21.26 14.08
N GLU A 160 6.90 -22.23 13.45
CA GLU A 160 7.43 -23.06 12.38
C GLU A 160 6.54 -22.95 11.13
N GLY A 161 7.10 -22.38 10.06
CA GLY A 161 6.67 -22.67 8.69
C GLY A 161 5.20 -22.44 8.34
N ALA A 162 4.55 -21.36 8.80
CA ALA A 162 3.26 -20.98 8.21
C ALA A 162 3.47 -20.68 6.72
N PRO A 163 2.90 -21.45 5.78
CA PRO A 163 2.91 -21.08 4.39
C PRO A 163 1.98 -19.87 4.27
N GLY A 164 2.53 -18.67 4.17
CA GLY A 164 1.74 -17.51 3.77
C GLY A 164 0.98 -17.84 2.47
N ILE A 165 -0.16 -17.19 2.25
CA ILE A 165 -0.93 -17.50 1.04
C ILE A 165 -0.13 -17.12 -0.21
N PRO A 166 -0.22 -17.88 -1.32
CA PRO A 166 0.62 -17.69 -2.48
C PRO A 166 0.54 -16.27 -3.05
N LYS A 167 1.69 -15.66 -3.38
CA LYS A 167 1.77 -14.32 -3.99
C LYS A 167 1.00 -14.19 -5.31
N THR A 168 0.74 -15.31 -5.98
CA THR A 168 -0.07 -15.38 -7.20
C THR A 168 -1.55 -15.02 -6.98
N LEU A 169 -2.01 -14.92 -5.71
CA LEU A 169 -3.31 -14.37 -5.35
C LEU A 169 -3.31 -12.83 -5.28
N GLY A 170 -2.21 -12.17 -5.64
CA GLY A 170 -2.12 -10.72 -5.78
C GLY A 170 -2.47 -9.98 -4.49
N LEU A 171 -3.37 -9.00 -4.59
CA LEU A 171 -3.78 -8.15 -3.46
C LEU A 171 -4.33 -8.94 -2.26
N ILE A 172 -4.96 -10.09 -2.49
CA ILE A 172 -5.44 -10.95 -1.39
C ILE A 172 -4.25 -11.43 -0.57
N SER A 173 -3.18 -11.88 -1.24
CA SER A 173 -1.95 -12.31 -0.57
C SER A 173 -1.26 -11.21 0.20
N GLU A 174 -1.22 -10.01 -0.36
CA GLU A 174 -0.64 -8.84 0.31
C GLU A 174 -1.46 -8.47 1.55
N PHE A 175 -2.79 -8.49 1.45
CA PHE A 175 -3.69 -8.17 2.55
C PHE A 175 -3.62 -9.17 3.71
N ILE A 176 -3.62 -10.47 3.44
CA ILE A 176 -3.56 -11.49 4.50
C ILE A 176 -2.16 -11.61 5.07
N ASN A 177 -1.13 -11.74 4.22
CA ASN A 177 0.23 -12.01 4.70
C ASN A 177 0.87 -10.83 5.43
N SER A 178 0.33 -9.60 5.28
CA SER A 178 0.80 -8.46 6.07
C SER A 178 0.04 -8.25 7.38
N MET A 179 -0.97 -9.08 7.67
CA MET A 179 -1.71 -9.12 8.93
C MET A 179 -1.27 -10.31 9.78
N LEU A 180 -0.09 -10.18 10.37
CA LEU A 180 0.47 -11.21 11.25
C LEU A 180 0.14 -10.88 12.71
N LEU A 181 -0.59 -11.78 13.37
CA LEU A 181 -1.05 -11.64 14.74
C LEU A 181 -0.13 -12.45 15.67
N PRO A 182 0.59 -11.81 16.60
CA PRO A 182 1.43 -12.54 17.54
C PRO A 182 0.58 -13.35 18.53
N GLN A 183 1.21 -14.35 19.14
CA GLN A 183 0.63 -15.05 20.29
C GLN A 183 0.28 -14.05 21.40
N GLY A 184 -0.93 -14.18 21.94
CA GLY A 184 -1.46 -13.26 22.95
C GLY A 184 -2.07 -11.96 22.39
N TYR A 185 -2.14 -11.78 21.06
CA TYR A 185 -2.90 -10.69 20.45
C TYR A 185 -4.34 -10.68 20.96
N LYS A 186 -4.83 -9.50 21.35
CA LYS A 186 -6.18 -9.25 21.86
C LYS A 186 -6.64 -7.87 21.41
N GLU A 187 -7.88 -7.78 20.94
CA GLU A 187 -8.51 -6.54 20.52
C GLU A 187 -10.01 -6.59 20.82
N GLU A 188 -10.62 -5.43 21.05
CA GLU A 188 -12.06 -5.31 21.25
C GLU A 188 -12.69 -4.48 20.12
N ILE A 189 -13.77 -5.01 19.54
CA ILE A 189 -14.48 -4.38 18.41
C ILE A 189 -15.96 -4.42 18.70
N LEU A 190 -16.57 -3.23 18.87
CA LEU A 190 -18.00 -3.08 19.16
C LEU A 190 -18.51 -3.90 20.35
N GLY A 191 -17.63 -4.27 21.30
CA GLY A 191 -17.95 -5.10 22.46
C GLY A 191 -17.58 -6.58 22.31
N HIS A 192 -17.13 -7.00 21.12
CA HIS A 192 -16.66 -8.36 20.84
C HIS A 192 -15.14 -8.45 20.96
N LYS A 193 -14.65 -9.54 21.56
CA LYS A 193 -13.23 -9.72 21.82
C LYS A 193 -12.61 -10.63 20.77
N ILE A 194 -11.68 -10.09 19.99
CA ILE A 194 -10.88 -10.85 19.03
C ILE A 194 -9.54 -11.21 19.66
N TYR A 195 -9.14 -12.48 19.63
CA TYR A 195 -7.87 -12.91 20.22
C TYR A 195 -7.30 -14.16 19.58
N VAL A 196 -5.98 -14.27 19.65
CA VAL A 196 -5.24 -15.48 19.26
C VAL A 196 -5.17 -16.44 20.45
N LYS A 197 -5.55 -17.70 20.23
CA LYS A 197 -5.39 -18.80 21.19
C LYS A 197 -4.83 -20.03 20.46
N GLU A 198 -3.79 -20.62 21.03
CA GLU A 198 -3.05 -21.76 20.47
C GLU A 198 -2.47 -21.45 19.09
N ASN A 199 -3.23 -21.62 18.00
CA ASN A 199 -2.86 -21.21 16.64
C ASN A 199 -4.04 -20.70 15.81
N ASP A 200 -5.19 -20.45 16.45
CA ASP A 200 -6.40 -19.98 15.79
C ASP A 200 -6.79 -18.59 16.29
N LEU A 201 -7.62 -17.94 15.48
CA LEU A 201 -8.18 -16.63 15.76
C LEU A 201 -9.65 -16.80 16.18
N TYR A 202 -9.99 -16.26 17.34
CA TYR A 202 -11.31 -16.35 17.94
C TYR A 202 -11.97 -14.98 18.01
N CYS A 203 -13.30 -14.98 17.96
CA CYS A 203 -14.17 -13.88 18.35
C CYS A 203 -15.05 -14.40 19.50
N ASP A 204 -14.89 -13.83 20.68
CA ASP A 204 -15.53 -14.28 21.92
C ASP A 204 -15.26 -15.77 22.19
N GLU A 205 -16.27 -16.64 22.11
CA GLU A 205 -16.15 -18.08 22.36
C GLU A 205 -16.04 -18.91 21.07
N GLU A 206 -16.16 -18.29 19.90
CA GLU A 206 -16.19 -18.98 18.60
C GLU A 206 -14.96 -18.65 17.74
N ILE A 207 -14.67 -19.53 16.78
CA ILE A 207 -13.63 -19.27 15.78
C ILE A 207 -14.10 -18.09 14.92
N ILE A 208 -13.18 -17.17 14.60
CA ILE A 208 -13.52 -15.88 13.99
C ILE A 208 -14.33 -15.99 12.69
N TYR A 209 -14.23 -17.08 11.92
CA TYR A 209 -15.01 -17.22 10.68
C TYR A 209 -16.53 -17.28 10.91
N ASN A 210 -16.99 -17.58 12.13
CA ASN A 210 -18.40 -17.54 12.53
C ASN A 210 -18.85 -16.17 13.05
N ALA A 211 -17.94 -15.21 13.21
CA ALA A 211 -18.27 -13.88 13.70
C ALA A 211 -19.19 -13.13 12.73
N ASP A 212 -19.92 -12.16 13.25
CA ASP A 212 -20.77 -11.29 12.46
C ASP A 212 -19.94 -10.62 11.33
N PRO A 213 -20.47 -10.54 10.09
CA PRO A 213 -19.83 -9.84 8.98
C PRO A 213 -19.36 -8.41 9.32
N GLU A 214 -20.06 -7.69 10.20
CA GLU A 214 -19.66 -6.36 10.68
C GLU A 214 -18.32 -6.43 11.45
N ILE A 215 -18.16 -7.42 12.34
CA ILE A 215 -16.92 -7.62 13.10
C ILE A 215 -15.78 -8.04 12.17
N LEU A 216 -16.04 -8.98 11.27
CA LEU A 216 -15.08 -9.40 10.23
C LEU A 216 -14.66 -8.26 9.31
N SER A 217 -15.56 -7.32 9.05
CA SER A 217 -15.32 -6.14 8.22
C SER A 217 -14.47 -5.09 8.95
N ILE A 218 -14.72 -4.86 10.24
CA ILE A 218 -14.03 -3.83 11.04
C ILE A 218 -12.65 -4.29 11.52
N PHE A 219 -12.52 -5.56 11.91
CA PHE A 219 -11.26 -6.15 12.39
C PHE A 219 -10.01 -5.79 11.58
N PRO A 220 -9.97 -6.03 10.26
CA PRO A 220 -8.81 -5.67 9.45
C PRO A 220 -8.51 -4.16 9.47
N ILE A 221 -9.54 -3.31 9.48
CA ILE A 221 -9.38 -1.85 9.55
C ILE A 221 -8.74 -1.45 10.89
N VAL A 222 -9.24 -1.98 12.00
CA VAL A 222 -8.67 -1.75 13.33
C VAL A 222 -7.20 -2.18 13.37
N PHE A 223 -6.91 -3.38 12.90
CA PHE A 223 -5.55 -3.91 12.88
C PHE A 223 -4.60 -2.99 12.13
N TYR A 224 -4.91 -2.65 10.88
CA TYR A 224 -4.00 -1.85 10.05
C TYR A 224 -3.85 -0.43 10.58
N LEU A 225 -4.92 0.22 11.03
CA LEU A 225 -4.83 1.60 11.52
C LEU A 225 -4.09 1.71 12.85
N LYS A 226 -4.30 0.77 13.78
CA LYS A 226 -3.58 0.78 15.08
C LYS A 226 -2.10 0.39 14.96
N ASN A 227 -1.76 -0.51 14.03
CA ASN A 227 -0.38 -0.94 13.81
C ASN A 227 0.39 -0.09 12.79
N SER A 228 -0.24 0.95 12.26
CA SER A 228 0.41 1.87 11.32
C SER A 228 0.93 3.14 12.02
N SER A 229 1.96 3.71 11.40
CA SER A 229 2.62 4.96 11.78
C SER A 229 2.48 5.99 10.66
N GLU A 230 3.02 7.19 10.87
CA GLU A 230 3.13 8.25 9.84
C GLU A 230 3.91 7.82 8.58
N ASN A 231 4.74 6.77 8.69
CA ASN A 231 5.50 6.19 7.58
C ASN A 231 4.69 5.18 6.77
N ASN A 232 3.40 5.01 7.06
CA ASN A 232 2.52 4.09 6.36
C ASN A 232 1.46 4.83 5.54
N ILE A 233 1.06 4.22 4.43
CA ILE A 233 -0.14 4.59 3.68
C ILE A 233 -1.10 3.41 3.78
N VAL A 234 -2.31 3.63 4.29
CA VAL A 234 -3.36 2.61 4.39
C VAL A 234 -4.45 2.95 3.38
N ILE A 235 -4.64 2.07 2.41
CA ILE A 235 -5.65 2.18 1.36
C ILE A 235 -6.84 1.30 1.74
N ILE A 236 -8.04 1.86 1.80
CA ILE A 236 -9.25 1.15 2.26
C ILE A 236 -10.34 1.26 1.21
N GLU A 237 -10.77 0.10 0.71
CA GLU A 237 -11.89 -0.02 -0.22
C GLU A 237 -13.20 -0.20 0.56
N GLU A 238 -14.16 0.70 0.34
CA GLU A 238 -15.49 0.73 0.98
C GLU A 238 -15.43 0.41 2.49
N PRO A 239 -14.82 1.29 3.32
CA PRO A 239 -14.77 1.11 4.77
C PRO A 239 -16.16 0.89 5.41
N GLU A 240 -17.23 1.37 4.79
CA GLU A 240 -18.62 1.22 5.17
C GLU A 240 -19.25 -0.15 4.82
N ALA A 241 -18.58 -0.97 4.01
CA ALA A 241 -19.14 -2.23 3.54
C ALA A 241 -19.51 -3.17 4.70
N HIS A 242 -20.75 -3.67 4.65
CA HIS A 242 -21.34 -4.57 5.65
C HIS A 242 -21.46 -4.00 7.07
N LEU A 243 -21.46 -2.67 7.21
CA LEU A 243 -21.56 -2.02 8.52
C LEU A 243 -22.94 -1.44 8.78
N THR A 244 -23.36 -1.49 10.04
CA THR A 244 -24.48 -0.70 10.57
C THR A 244 -24.05 0.75 10.77
N ASP A 245 -24.99 1.66 11.06
CA ASP A 245 -24.66 3.05 11.40
C ASP A 245 -23.70 3.15 12.59
N LYS A 246 -23.82 2.24 13.57
CA LYS A 246 -22.90 2.15 14.72
C LYS A 246 -21.49 1.77 14.24
N GLY A 247 -21.38 0.77 13.37
CA GLY A 247 -20.10 0.36 12.77
C GLY A 247 -19.46 1.45 11.92
N ILE A 248 -20.26 2.16 11.12
CA ILE A 248 -19.79 3.30 10.32
C ILE A 248 -19.22 4.40 11.22
N ASN A 249 -19.92 4.75 12.30
CA ASN A 249 -19.44 5.75 13.27
C ASN A 249 -18.15 5.30 13.95
N TYR A 250 -18.04 4.01 14.30
CA TYR A 250 -16.83 3.44 14.86
C TYR A 250 -15.64 3.55 13.90
N VAL A 251 -15.83 3.18 12.62
CA VAL A 251 -14.80 3.29 11.58
C VAL A 251 -14.42 4.75 11.34
N ARG A 252 -15.38 5.68 11.29
CA ARG A 252 -15.08 7.11 11.16
C ARG A 252 -14.13 7.61 12.24
N ASN A 253 -14.39 7.24 13.50
CA ASN A 253 -13.53 7.61 14.63
C ASN A 253 -12.12 7.01 14.50
N LEU A 254 -11.99 5.78 13.99
CA LEU A 254 -10.69 5.17 13.71
C LEU A 254 -9.92 5.90 12.61
N LEU A 255 -10.61 6.27 11.52
CA LEU A 255 -10.00 7.00 10.41
C LEU A 255 -9.45 8.35 10.89
N ASN A 256 -10.22 9.07 11.72
CA ASN A 256 -9.82 10.39 12.27
C ASN A 256 -8.69 10.33 13.30
N SER A 257 -8.53 9.20 13.99
CA SER A 257 -7.48 9.02 15.01
C SER A 257 -6.20 8.36 14.47
N SER A 258 -6.21 7.92 13.20
CA SER A 258 -5.07 7.27 12.57
C SER A 258 -3.90 8.24 12.37
N LYS A 259 -2.69 7.74 12.65
CA LYS A 259 -1.43 8.43 12.33
C LYS A 259 -0.97 8.19 10.89
N ALA A 260 -1.47 7.12 10.27
CA ALA A 260 -1.13 6.77 8.91
C ALA A 260 -1.82 7.69 7.91
N LYS A 261 -1.19 7.86 6.75
CA LYS A 261 -1.87 8.49 5.60
C LYS A 261 -2.96 7.55 5.10
N ILE A 262 -4.17 8.06 4.94
CA ILE A 262 -5.33 7.25 4.55
C ILE A 262 -5.76 7.61 3.14
N VAL A 263 -6.00 6.60 2.30
CA VAL A 263 -6.68 6.73 1.01
C VAL A 263 -7.90 5.82 1.01
N ILE A 264 -9.06 6.35 0.67
CA ILE A 264 -10.33 5.64 0.70
C ILE A 264 -10.92 5.59 -0.69
N ALA A 265 -11.35 4.40 -1.13
CA ALA A 265 -12.22 4.24 -2.30
C ALA A 265 -13.65 4.00 -1.82
N SER A 266 -14.49 5.04 -1.82
CA SER A 266 -15.87 4.98 -1.32
C SER A 266 -16.71 6.07 -1.92
N ASP A 267 -17.96 5.76 -2.28
CA ASP A 267 -18.93 6.78 -2.67
C ASP A 267 -19.70 7.34 -1.46
N TYR A 268 -19.73 6.61 -0.34
CA TYR A 268 -20.39 6.99 0.91
C TYR A 268 -19.64 8.11 1.64
N PHE A 269 -18.34 7.95 1.86
CA PHE A 269 -17.55 8.96 2.57
C PHE A 269 -17.26 10.19 1.70
N SER A 270 -17.10 11.34 2.33
CA SER A 270 -16.71 12.63 1.75
C SER A 270 -15.85 13.37 2.77
N ASN A 271 -15.10 14.39 2.35
CA ASN A 271 -14.27 15.16 3.29
C ASN A 271 -15.10 15.85 4.40
N ASN A 272 -16.42 16.00 4.20
CA ASN A 272 -17.34 16.55 5.19
C ASN A 272 -18.03 15.48 6.05
N THR A 273 -17.86 14.20 5.70
CA THR A 273 -18.47 13.05 6.38
C THR A 273 -17.44 12.06 6.92
N ILE A 274 -16.16 12.44 6.92
CA ILE A 274 -15.10 11.85 7.74
C ILE A 274 -14.81 12.82 8.88
#